data_AF-A0A1B6Z7A0-F1
#
_entry.id   AF-A0A1B6Z7A0-F1
#
_cell.length_a   1.000
_cell.length_b   1.000
_cell.length_c   1.000
_cell.angle_alpha   90.00
_cell.angle_beta   90.00
_cell.angle_gamma   90.00
#
_symmetry.space_group_name_H-M   'P 1'
#
loop_
_entity.id
_entity.type
_entity.pdbx_description
1 polymer ?
#
loop_
_entity_poly.entity_id
_entity_poly.type
_entity_poly.pdbx_seq_one_letter_code
_entity_poly.pdbx_strand_id
1 'polypeptide(L)'
;MIRRFFDFLFPIIEGLTPDQKNERQEAYDRDMAAIDSTNWGKQPAKLLEQAQRMADSEIDRRKTAETKASIYLAVLATLVPLIVTIQTGIWENKIGPAPAVLRFSLLSIAIIYSAAAGWYAFSVLRVSGFHTIGIGELATSWSKSEPPGELAKRTLQRMRKSQDAVNNKVTRIKMTHEHLLRAFGFFIALMLIDPATYTIYAIQGQAVATAPKTQNPRCDSKHKIIFNFETDSRNKRPKNSVGRSKKE
;
A
#
# COMPACT_ATOMS: atom_id res chain seq x y z
N MET A 1 20.95 1.90 7.74
CA MET A 1 19.71 1.86 8.58
C MET A 1 18.52 2.45 7.84
N ILE A 2 18.66 3.63 7.20
CA ILE A 2 17.62 4.28 6.38
C ILE A 2 17.12 3.39 5.24
N ARG A 3 18.00 2.72 4.48
CA ARG A 3 17.61 1.80 3.41
C ARG A 3 16.73 0.63 3.91
N ARG A 4 17.04 0.03 5.07
CA ARG A 4 16.18 -1.01 5.69
C ARG A 4 14.80 -0.49 6.10
N PHE A 5 14.71 0.76 6.57
CA PHE A 5 13.43 1.37 6.92
C PHE A 5 12.61 1.70 5.67
N PHE A 6 13.25 2.18 4.60
CA PHE A 6 12.60 2.41 3.31
C PHE A 6 12.26 1.11 2.57
N ASP A 7 13.05 0.05 2.66
CA ASP A 7 12.71 -1.29 2.13
C ASP A 7 11.54 -1.89 2.93
N PHE A 8 11.50 -1.63 4.24
CA PHE A 8 10.37 -1.97 5.12
C PHE A 8 9.12 -1.12 4.86
N LEU A 9 9.24 0.09 4.28
CA LEU A 9 8.10 0.95 3.94
C LEU A 9 7.66 0.81 2.47
N PHE A 10 8.58 0.65 1.53
CA PHE A 10 8.32 0.38 0.11
C PHE A 10 9.07 -0.87 -0.34
N PRO A 11 8.40 -2.03 -0.46
CA PRO A 11 9.04 -3.19 -1.03
C PRO A 11 8.99 -2.96 -2.55
N ILE A 12 10.14 -2.79 -3.18
CA ILE A 12 10.22 -2.66 -4.63
C ILE A 12 10.53 -4.06 -5.18
N ILE A 13 9.90 -4.43 -6.30
CA ILE A 13 10.35 -5.61 -7.05
C ILE A 13 11.71 -5.22 -7.63
N GLU A 14 12.80 -5.69 -7.02
CA GLU A 14 14.11 -5.58 -7.67
C GLU A 14 14.04 -6.37 -8.97
N GLY A 15 14.15 -5.64 -10.08
CA GLY A 15 14.28 -6.27 -11.39
C GLY A 15 15.57 -7.07 -11.43
N LEU A 16 15.54 -8.24 -12.08
CA LEU A 16 16.74 -9.03 -12.27
C LEU A 16 17.83 -8.16 -12.93
N THR A 17 19.01 -8.18 -12.33
CA THR A 17 20.21 -7.59 -12.93
C THR A 17 20.49 -8.24 -14.30
N PRO A 18 21.23 -7.57 -15.20
CA PRO A 18 21.58 -8.14 -16.50
C PRO A 18 22.22 -9.52 -16.38
N ASP A 19 23.09 -9.72 -15.40
CA ASP A 19 23.77 -10.98 -15.14
C ASP A 19 22.79 -12.08 -14.69
N GLN A 20 21.86 -11.76 -13.78
CA GLN A 20 20.81 -12.69 -13.35
C GLN A 20 19.83 -13.04 -14.47
N LYS A 21 19.58 -12.11 -15.41
CA LYS A 21 18.76 -12.42 -16.61
C LYS A 21 19.48 -13.41 -17.51
N ASN A 22 20.79 -13.25 -17.70
CA ASN A 22 21.61 -14.17 -18.48
C ASN A 22 21.67 -15.54 -17.81
N GLU A 23 21.96 -15.62 -16.51
CA GLU A 23 21.94 -16.88 -15.75
C GLU A 23 20.58 -17.59 -15.83
N ARG A 24 19.49 -16.82 -15.77
CA ARG A 24 18.13 -17.37 -15.88
C ARG A 24 17.83 -17.87 -17.28
N GLN A 25 18.30 -17.18 -18.31
CA GLN A 25 18.18 -17.60 -19.70
C GLN A 25 18.99 -18.88 -19.94
N GLU A 26 20.24 -18.92 -19.46
CA GLU A 26 21.07 -20.13 -19.51
C GLU A 26 20.43 -21.30 -18.79
N ALA A 27 19.82 -21.08 -17.61
CA ALA A 27 19.09 -22.12 -16.91
C ALA A 27 17.88 -22.63 -17.71
N TYR A 28 17.13 -21.72 -18.35
CA TYR A 28 16.03 -22.09 -19.24
C TYR A 28 16.53 -22.93 -20.43
N ASP A 29 17.60 -22.51 -21.08
CA ASP A 29 18.17 -23.22 -22.23
C ASP A 29 18.74 -24.58 -21.84
N ARG A 30 19.38 -24.68 -20.65
CA ARG A 30 19.82 -25.96 -20.07
C ARG A 30 18.65 -26.90 -19.80
N ASP A 31 17.56 -26.41 -19.21
CA ASP A 31 16.37 -27.22 -18.92
C ASP A 31 15.73 -27.71 -20.22
N MET A 32 15.59 -26.83 -21.22
CA MET A 32 15.05 -27.19 -22.53
C MET A 32 15.93 -28.22 -23.24
N ALA A 33 17.25 -28.02 -23.24
CA ALA A 33 18.20 -28.97 -23.82
C ALA A 33 18.16 -30.33 -23.11
N ALA A 34 18.09 -30.34 -21.77
CA ALA A 34 17.95 -31.57 -20.99
C ALA A 34 16.65 -32.31 -21.30
N ILE A 35 15.53 -31.58 -21.46
CA ILE A 35 14.25 -32.18 -21.86
C ILE A 35 14.34 -32.76 -23.27
N ASP A 36 15.09 -32.10 -24.16
CA ASP A 36 15.26 -32.52 -25.54
C ASP A 36 16.16 -33.74 -25.71
N SER A 37 17.27 -33.80 -24.97
CA SER A 37 18.30 -34.84 -25.08
C SER A 37 18.02 -36.10 -24.26
N THR A 38 17.07 -36.05 -23.32
CA THR A 38 16.76 -37.21 -22.46
C THR A 38 16.00 -38.28 -23.24
N ASN A 39 16.46 -39.54 -23.13
CA ASN A 39 15.71 -40.68 -23.63
C ASN A 39 14.62 -41.09 -22.63
N TRP A 40 13.38 -40.83 -23.00
CA TRP A 40 12.18 -41.00 -22.18
C TRP A 40 11.59 -42.42 -22.19
N GLY A 41 12.17 -43.36 -22.95
CA GLY A 41 11.61 -44.68 -23.24
C GLY A 41 11.66 -45.73 -22.13
N LYS A 42 12.26 -45.45 -20.96
CA LYS A 42 12.40 -46.47 -19.89
C LYS A 42 11.06 -46.89 -19.27
N GLN A 43 10.17 -45.92 -18.97
CA GLN A 43 8.82 -46.14 -18.44
C GLN A 43 7.90 -44.98 -18.87
N PRO A 44 7.49 -44.94 -20.15
CA PRO A 44 6.90 -43.74 -20.74
C PRO A 44 5.53 -43.40 -20.14
N ALA A 45 4.75 -44.39 -19.70
CA ALA A 45 3.47 -44.15 -19.03
C ALA A 45 3.62 -43.47 -17.66
N LYS A 46 4.57 -43.93 -16.83
CA LYS A 46 4.84 -43.30 -15.53
C LYS A 46 5.42 -41.90 -15.68
N LEU A 47 6.27 -41.70 -16.70
CA LEU A 47 6.81 -40.39 -17.02
C LEU A 47 5.69 -39.40 -17.39
N LEU A 48 4.74 -39.82 -18.24
CA LEU A 48 3.60 -39.00 -18.62
C LEU A 48 2.77 -38.60 -17.40
N GLU A 49 2.48 -39.55 -16.51
CA GLU A 49 1.76 -39.30 -15.26
C GLU A 49 2.49 -38.25 -14.39
N GLN A 50 3.82 -38.38 -14.22
CA GLN A 50 4.60 -37.40 -13.47
C GLN A 50 4.62 -36.03 -14.15
N ALA A 51 4.77 -35.97 -15.48
CA ALA A 51 4.77 -34.72 -16.23
C ALA A 51 3.42 -34.00 -16.14
N GLN A 52 2.31 -34.74 -16.22
CA GLN A 52 0.96 -34.21 -16.04
C GLN A 52 0.76 -33.69 -14.60
N ARG A 53 1.17 -34.48 -13.60
CA ARG A 53 1.09 -34.05 -12.19
C ARG A 53 1.88 -32.77 -11.92
N MET A 54 3.06 -32.62 -12.51
CA MET A 54 3.85 -31.39 -12.41
C MET A 54 3.15 -30.20 -13.10
N ALA A 55 2.60 -30.42 -14.30
CA ALA A 55 1.88 -29.39 -15.03
C ALA A 55 0.60 -28.94 -14.29
N ASP A 56 -0.15 -29.88 -13.72
CA ASP A 56 -1.35 -29.59 -12.93
C ASP A 56 -1.01 -28.79 -11.68
N SER A 57 0.08 -29.15 -10.98
CA SER A 57 0.57 -28.37 -9.84
C SER A 57 0.88 -26.92 -10.23
N GLU A 58 1.45 -26.69 -11.41
CA GLU A 58 1.76 -25.34 -11.89
C GLU A 58 0.48 -24.55 -12.27
N ILE A 59 -0.51 -25.22 -12.86
CA ILE A 59 -1.84 -24.66 -13.11
C ILE A 59 -2.50 -24.24 -11.78
N ASP A 60 -2.42 -25.08 -10.76
CA ASP A 60 -3.01 -24.80 -9.45
C ASP A 60 -2.29 -23.66 -8.73
N ARG A 61 -0.96 -23.55 -8.86
CA ARG A 61 -0.19 -22.39 -8.36
C ARG A 61 -0.68 -21.09 -9.00
N ARG A 62 -0.89 -21.09 -10.32
CA ARG A 62 -1.43 -19.93 -11.05
C ARG A 62 -2.84 -19.59 -10.56
N LYS A 63 -3.76 -20.56 -10.53
CA LYS A 63 -5.14 -20.35 -10.08
C LYS A 63 -5.17 -19.79 -8.66
N THR A 64 -4.34 -20.33 -7.77
CA THR A 64 -4.23 -19.84 -6.40
C THR A 64 -3.81 -18.37 -6.35
N ALA A 65 -2.85 -17.95 -7.18
CA ALA A 65 -2.45 -16.54 -7.28
C ALA A 65 -3.59 -15.65 -7.82
N GLU A 66 -4.32 -16.11 -8.83
CA GLU A 66 -5.47 -15.41 -9.40
C GLU A 66 -6.60 -15.28 -8.37
N THR A 67 -6.94 -16.35 -7.65
CA THR A 67 -7.93 -16.33 -6.57
C THR A 67 -7.55 -15.34 -5.47
N LYS A 68 -6.28 -15.35 -5.02
CA LYS A 68 -5.80 -14.38 -4.02
C LYS A 68 -5.90 -12.94 -4.52
N ALA A 69 -5.59 -12.68 -5.80
CA ALA A 69 -5.71 -11.36 -6.38
C ALA A 69 -7.17 -10.86 -6.39
N SER A 70 -8.12 -11.72 -6.76
CA SER A 70 -9.55 -11.39 -6.72
C SER A 70 -10.04 -11.08 -5.31
N ILE A 71 -9.60 -11.86 -4.30
CA ILE A 71 -9.91 -11.60 -2.89
C ILE A 71 -9.39 -10.21 -2.46
N TYR A 72 -8.13 -9.89 -2.81
CA TYR A 72 -7.55 -8.59 -2.46
C TYR A 72 -8.25 -7.43 -3.16
N LEU A 73 -8.69 -7.59 -4.41
CA LEU A 73 -9.49 -6.57 -5.09
C LEU A 73 -10.85 -6.37 -4.44
N ALA A 74 -11.50 -7.44 -3.96
CA ALA A 74 -12.74 -7.32 -3.21
C ALA A 74 -12.54 -6.51 -1.92
N VAL A 75 -11.45 -6.76 -1.18
CA VAL A 75 -11.08 -5.98 0.01
C VAL A 75 -10.79 -4.51 -0.35
N LEU A 76 -10.08 -4.25 -1.44
CA LEU A 76 -9.85 -2.87 -1.87
C LEU A 76 -11.14 -2.16 -2.26
N ALA A 77 -12.07 -2.85 -2.92
CA ALA A 77 -13.37 -2.31 -3.28
C ALA A 77 -14.22 -1.95 -2.04
N THR A 78 -14.13 -2.74 -0.96
CA THR A 78 -14.82 -2.41 0.30
C THR A 78 -14.14 -1.28 1.08
N LEU A 79 -12.85 -1.04 0.87
CA LEU A 79 -12.14 0.09 1.49
C LEU A 79 -12.44 1.44 0.82
N VAL A 80 -12.81 1.46 -0.47
CA VAL A 80 -13.09 2.72 -1.19
C VAL A 80 -14.17 3.57 -0.50
N PRO A 81 -15.35 3.05 -0.11
CA PRO A 81 -16.35 3.84 0.64
C PRO A 81 -15.83 4.38 1.98
N LEU A 82 -14.99 3.62 2.67
CA LEU A 82 -14.39 4.04 3.93
C LEU A 82 -13.46 5.24 3.74
N ILE A 83 -12.63 5.21 2.70
CA ILE A 83 -11.76 6.34 2.32
C ILE A 83 -12.58 7.59 2.06
N VAL A 84 -13.65 7.48 1.27
CA VAL A 84 -14.54 8.61 0.95
C VAL A 84 -15.15 9.19 2.24
N THR A 85 -15.65 8.33 3.14
CA THR A 85 -16.24 8.74 4.42
C THR A 85 -15.24 9.47 5.32
N ILE A 86 -13.99 8.99 5.40
CA ILE A 86 -12.95 9.64 6.19
C ILE A 86 -12.58 10.99 5.57
N GLN A 87 -12.49 11.06 4.24
CA GLN A 87 -12.14 12.28 3.53
C GLN A 87 -13.16 13.40 3.76
N THR A 88 -14.47 13.10 3.69
CA THR A 88 -15.51 14.08 3.99
C THR A 88 -15.46 14.53 5.45
N GLY A 89 -15.24 13.61 6.38
CA GLY A 89 -15.12 13.93 7.80
C GLY A 89 -13.93 14.84 8.13
N ILE A 90 -12.78 14.67 7.46
CA ILE A 90 -11.61 15.53 7.64
C ILE A 90 -11.91 16.96 7.14
N TRP A 91 -12.61 17.09 6.00
CA TRP A 91 -12.96 18.40 5.41
C TRP A 91 -13.91 19.22 6.28
N GLU A 92 -14.84 18.58 6.98
CA GLU A 92 -15.80 19.29 7.83
C GLU A 92 -15.23 19.74 9.19
N ASN A 93 -13.92 19.55 9.45
CA ASN A 93 -13.26 19.80 10.74
C ASN A 93 -13.94 19.13 11.95
N LYS A 94 -14.69 18.04 11.71
CA LYS A 94 -15.43 17.31 12.75
C LYS A 94 -14.57 16.28 13.48
N ILE A 95 -13.30 16.15 13.11
CA ILE A 95 -12.41 15.08 13.56
C ILE A 95 -11.29 15.68 14.42
N GLY A 96 -11.39 15.49 15.73
CA GLY A 96 -10.31 15.47 16.74
C GLY A 96 -9.33 16.66 16.87
N PRO A 97 -8.44 16.64 17.88
CA PRO A 97 -7.47 17.71 18.14
C PRO A 97 -6.15 17.61 17.35
N ALA A 98 -5.96 16.58 16.53
CA ALA A 98 -4.74 16.41 15.73
C ALA A 98 -4.59 17.48 14.62
N PRO A 99 -3.35 17.78 14.17
CA PRO A 99 -3.13 18.70 13.06
C PRO A 99 -3.69 18.19 11.73
N ALA A 100 -4.40 19.04 10.98
CA ALA A 100 -4.99 18.69 9.69
C ALA A 100 -3.94 18.16 8.69
N VAL A 101 -2.77 18.80 8.64
CA VAL A 101 -1.65 18.40 7.77
C VAL A 101 -1.23 16.95 8.01
N LEU A 102 -1.15 16.53 9.27
CA LEU A 102 -0.74 15.17 9.63
C LEU A 102 -1.80 14.14 9.17
N ARG A 103 -3.09 14.43 9.36
CA ARG A 103 -4.17 13.55 8.89
C ARG A 103 -4.18 13.40 7.37
N PHE A 104 -4.07 14.51 6.64
CA PHE A 104 -4.01 14.48 5.18
C PHE A 104 -2.80 13.70 4.70
N SER A 105 -1.62 13.87 5.32
CA SER A 105 -0.43 13.11 4.94
C SER A 105 -0.61 11.60 5.11
N LEU A 106 -1.16 11.15 6.24
CA LEU A 106 -1.42 9.73 6.50
C LEU A 106 -2.47 9.16 5.55
N LEU A 107 -3.55 9.91 5.29
CA LEU A 107 -4.59 9.50 4.36
C LEU A 107 -4.04 9.40 2.93
N SER A 108 -3.26 10.38 2.47
CA SER A 108 -2.62 10.34 1.15
C SER A 108 -1.69 9.14 1.01
N ILE A 109 -0.88 8.85 2.04
CA ILE A 109 0.00 7.67 2.05
C ILE A 109 -0.83 6.37 1.97
N ALA A 110 -1.90 6.25 2.76
CA ALA A 110 -2.79 5.08 2.74
C ALA A 110 -3.43 4.86 1.36
N ILE A 111 -3.87 5.93 0.71
CA ILE A 111 -4.45 5.88 -0.65
C ILE A 111 -3.40 5.41 -1.66
N ILE A 112 -2.17 5.94 -1.61
CA ILE A 112 -1.08 5.56 -2.52
C ILE A 112 -0.77 4.06 -2.38
N TYR A 113 -0.64 3.54 -1.16
CA TYR A 113 -0.41 2.10 -0.94
C TYR A 113 -1.59 1.24 -1.41
N SER A 114 -2.83 1.69 -1.18
CA SER A 114 -4.03 0.99 -1.63
C SER A 114 -4.09 0.92 -3.15
N ALA A 115 -3.78 2.02 -3.84
CA ALA A 115 -3.73 2.09 -5.30
C ALA A 115 -2.61 1.20 -5.87
N ALA A 116 -1.42 1.21 -5.26
CA ALA A 116 -0.32 0.34 -5.64
C ALA A 116 -0.67 -1.15 -5.46
N ALA A 117 -1.29 -1.52 -4.34
CA ALA A 117 -1.78 -2.88 -4.11
C ALA A 117 -2.79 -3.31 -5.19
N GLY A 118 -3.75 -2.43 -5.52
CA GLY A 118 -4.72 -2.65 -6.59
C GLY A 118 -4.07 -2.84 -7.95
N TRP A 119 -3.09 -2.00 -8.31
CA TRP A 119 -2.35 -2.12 -9.56
C TRP A 119 -1.66 -3.49 -9.69
N TYR A 120 -0.95 -3.94 -8.65
CA TYR A 120 -0.33 -5.26 -8.65
C TYR A 120 -1.38 -6.38 -8.72
N ALA A 121 -2.50 -6.27 -8.01
CA ALA A 121 -3.56 -7.28 -8.04
C ALA A 121 -4.20 -7.41 -9.44
N PHE A 122 -4.55 -6.29 -10.08
CA PHE A 122 -5.03 -6.29 -11.47
C PHE A 122 -4.00 -6.88 -12.43
N SER A 123 -2.72 -6.58 -12.22
CA SER A 123 -1.65 -7.11 -13.06
C SER A 123 -1.46 -8.64 -12.94
N VAL A 124 -1.95 -9.27 -11.87
CA VAL A 124 -2.01 -10.74 -11.72
C VAL A 124 -3.16 -11.33 -12.53
N LEU A 125 -4.33 -10.67 -12.52
CA LEU A 125 -5.51 -11.09 -13.27
C LEU A 125 -5.39 -10.83 -14.76
N ARG A 126 -4.49 -9.93 -15.17
CA ARG A 126 -4.23 -9.66 -16.58
C ARG A 126 -3.90 -10.96 -17.32
N VAL A 127 -4.50 -11.12 -18.49
CA VAL A 127 -4.23 -12.25 -19.38
C VAL A 127 -2.74 -12.28 -19.69
N SER A 128 -2.11 -13.40 -19.38
CA SER A 128 -0.71 -13.67 -19.67
C SER A 128 -0.65 -14.96 -20.47
N GLY A 129 0.28 -15.03 -21.43
CA GLY A 129 0.50 -16.24 -22.22
C GLY A 129 0.74 -17.43 -21.29
N PHE A 130 -0.14 -18.43 -21.37
CA PHE A 130 -0.01 -19.70 -20.68
C PHE A 130 -0.07 -20.79 -21.74
N HIS A 131 0.93 -21.67 -21.74
CA HIS A 131 1.07 -22.70 -22.77
C HIS A 131 0.58 -24.04 -22.21
N THR A 132 -0.45 -24.59 -22.83
CA THR A 132 -0.93 -25.96 -22.60
C THR A 132 -0.76 -26.79 -23.87
N ILE A 133 -0.82 -28.11 -23.73
CA ILE A 133 -0.89 -29.00 -24.89
C ILE A 133 -2.25 -28.82 -25.56
N GLY A 134 -2.24 -28.45 -26.84
CA GLY A 134 -3.44 -28.39 -27.67
C GLY A 134 -3.79 -29.74 -28.32
N ILE A 135 -5.01 -29.84 -28.84
CA ILE A 135 -5.53 -31.06 -29.50
C ILE A 135 -4.64 -31.50 -30.67
N GLY A 136 -4.10 -30.55 -31.45
CA GLY A 136 -3.17 -30.86 -32.55
C GLY A 136 -1.81 -31.39 -32.09
N GLU A 137 -1.31 -30.92 -30.95
CA GLU A 137 -0.07 -31.44 -30.35
C GLU A 137 -0.28 -32.84 -29.77
N LEU A 138 -1.47 -33.11 -29.23
CA LEU A 138 -1.86 -34.44 -28.79
C LEU A 138 -1.92 -35.42 -29.97
N ALA A 139 -2.60 -35.06 -31.06
CA ALA A 139 -2.72 -35.88 -32.26
C ALA A 139 -1.35 -36.21 -32.88
N THR A 140 -0.47 -35.21 -32.99
CA THR A 140 0.89 -35.40 -33.54
C THR A 140 1.80 -36.23 -32.62
N SER A 141 1.59 -36.19 -31.31
CA SER A 141 2.31 -37.07 -30.37
C SER A 141 1.83 -38.52 -30.48
N TRP A 142 0.54 -38.72 -30.78
CA TRP A 142 -0.06 -40.03 -30.97
C TRP A 142 0.43 -40.76 -32.22
N SER A 143 0.87 -40.03 -33.25
CA SER A 143 1.41 -40.59 -34.48
C SER A 143 2.87 -41.05 -34.40
N LYS A 144 3.54 -40.86 -33.25
CA LYS A 144 4.95 -41.27 -33.07
C LYS A 144 5.07 -42.70 -32.53
N SER A 145 6.26 -43.27 -32.66
CA SER A 145 6.58 -44.64 -32.19
C SER A 145 6.41 -44.82 -30.68
N GLU A 146 6.60 -43.75 -29.88
CA GLU A 146 6.39 -43.74 -28.43
C GLU A 146 5.47 -42.57 -28.00
N PRO A 147 4.14 -42.70 -28.15
CA PRO A 147 3.19 -41.63 -27.84
C PRO A 147 3.28 -41.06 -26.41
N PRO A 148 3.37 -41.88 -25.34
CA PRO A 148 3.40 -41.35 -23.99
C PRO A 148 4.70 -40.60 -23.66
N GLY A 149 5.84 -41.02 -24.22
CA GLY A 149 7.12 -40.35 -24.04
C GLY A 149 7.17 -38.97 -24.71
N GLU A 150 6.69 -38.89 -25.96
CA GLU A 150 6.59 -37.62 -26.70
C GLU A 150 5.61 -36.65 -26.01
N LEU A 151 4.47 -37.15 -25.53
CA LEU A 151 3.49 -36.33 -24.83
C LEU A 151 4.05 -35.79 -23.51
N ALA A 152 4.79 -36.60 -22.76
CA ALA A 152 5.46 -36.17 -21.53
C ALA A 152 6.50 -35.07 -21.82
N LYS A 153 7.34 -35.26 -22.84
CA LYS A 153 8.33 -34.26 -23.29
C LYS A 153 7.67 -32.92 -23.61
N ARG A 154 6.61 -32.92 -24.43
CA ARG A 154 5.87 -31.71 -24.78
C ARG A 154 5.20 -31.05 -23.59
N THR A 155 4.68 -31.84 -22.66
CA THR A 155 4.08 -31.34 -21.41
C THR A 155 5.12 -30.54 -20.62
N LEU A 156 6.32 -31.10 -20.44
CA LEU A 156 7.42 -30.46 -19.72
C LEU A 156 7.93 -29.19 -20.40
N GLN A 157 8.07 -29.20 -21.73
CA GLN A 157 8.47 -27.99 -22.49
C GLN A 157 7.44 -26.86 -22.36
N ARG A 158 6.14 -27.18 -22.44
CA ARG A 158 5.06 -26.20 -22.32
C ARG A 158 4.96 -25.65 -20.90
N MET A 159 5.12 -26.52 -19.90
CA MET A 159 5.22 -26.13 -18.49
C MET A 159 6.41 -25.19 -18.28
N ARG A 160 7.61 -25.54 -18.76
CA ARG A 160 8.80 -24.70 -18.58
C ARG A 160 8.62 -23.31 -19.18
N LYS A 161 8.02 -23.22 -20.37
CA LYS A 161 7.65 -21.95 -21.03
C LYS A 161 6.64 -21.11 -20.25
N SER A 162 5.77 -21.73 -19.45
CA SER A 162 4.73 -21.02 -18.70
C SER A 162 5.16 -20.65 -17.27
N GLN A 163 6.17 -21.32 -16.71
CA GLN A 163 6.66 -21.07 -15.35
C GLN A 163 7.09 -19.62 -15.10
N ASP A 164 7.68 -18.92 -16.07
CA ASP A 164 8.06 -17.51 -15.89
C ASP A 164 6.84 -16.59 -15.74
N ALA A 165 5.79 -16.85 -16.51
CA ALA A 165 4.53 -16.14 -16.38
C ALA A 165 3.86 -16.41 -15.03
N VAL A 166 3.87 -17.66 -14.57
CA VAL A 166 3.31 -18.04 -13.26
C VAL A 166 4.12 -17.44 -12.12
N ASN A 167 5.46 -17.51 -12.18
CA ASN A 167 6.33 -16.89 -11.19
C ASN A 167 6.13 -15.38 -11.11
N ASN A 168 5.99 -14.68 -12.24
CA ASN A 168 5.68 -13.25 -12.24
C ASN A 168 4.34 -12.95 -11.55
N LYS A 169 3.29 -13.76 -11.79
CA LYS A 169 2.01 -13.65 -11.07
C LYS A 169 2.17 -13.89 -9.56
N VAL A 170 2.93 -14.91 -9.17
CA VAL A 170 3.20 -15.23 -7.76
C VAL A 170 4.02 -14.13 -7.07
N THR A 171 4.97 -13.50 -7.76
CA THR A 171 5.72 -12.36 -7.21
C THR A 171 4.81 -11.16 -7.03
N ARG A 172 4.00 -10.83 -8.03
CA ARG A 172 3.04 -9.70 -7.95
C ARG A 172 2.04 -9.86 -6.81
N ILE A 173 1.52 -11.06 -6.56
CA ILE A 173 0.59 -11.27 -5.44
C ILE A 173 1.26 -11.09 -4.07
N LYS A 174 2.54 -11.46 -3.92
CA LYS A 174 3.31 -11.16 -2.70
C LYS A 174 3.46 -9.65 -2.50
N MET A 175 3.73 -8.91 -3.58
CA MET A 175 3.81 -7.45 -3.50
C MET A 175 2.46 -6.81 -3.17
N THR A 176 1.37 -7.30 -3.75
CA THR A 176 0.02 -6.86 -3.39
C THR A 176 -0.22 -7.03 -1.90
N HIS A 177 0.11 -8.19 -1.34
CA HIS A 177 -0.07 -8.48 0.08
C HIS A 177 0.70 -7.49 0.96
N GLU A 178 1.97 -7.24 0.66
CA GLU A 178 2.80 -6.29 1.39
C GLU A 178 2.25 -4.86 1.33
N HIS A 179 1.83 -4.38 0.15
CA HIS A 179 1.26 -3.03 0.01
C HIS A 179 -0.10 -2.93 0.72
N LEU A 180 -0.90 -3.98 0.68
CA LEU A 180 -2.21 -4.03 1.34
C LEU A 180 -2.05 -3.99 2.87
N LEU A 181 -1.11 -4.74 3.44
CA LEU A 181 -0.79 -4.70 4.87
C LEU A 181 -0.35 -3.30 5.31
N ARG A 182 0.49 -2.64 4.52
CA ARG A 182 0.96 -1.28 4.81
C ARG A 182 -0.17 -0.26 4.73
N ALA A 183 -1.01 -0.33 3.70
CA ALA A 183 -2.21 0.50 3.59
C ALA A 183 -3.10 0.35 4.84
N PHE A 184 -3.35 -0.90 5.26
CA PHE A 184 -4.13 -1.19 6.47
C PHE A 184 -3.47 -0.62 7.73
N GLY A 185 -2.15 -0.72 7.87
CA GLY A 185 -1.40 -0.10 8.96
C GLY A 185 -1.57 1.43 9.01
N PHE A 186 -1.53 2.10 7.87
CA PHE A 186 -1.79 3.55 7.80
C PHE A 186 -3.24 3.90 8.11
N PHE A 187 -4.22 3.08 7.73
CA PHE A 187 -5.63 3.28 8.15
C PHE A 187 -5.79 3.16 9.66
N ILE A 188 -5.16 2.16 10.29
CA ILE A 188 -5.17 2.02 11.75
C ILE A 188 -4.51 3.24 12.40
N ALA A 189 -3.33 3.66 11.92
CA ALA A 189 -2.66 4.85 12.44
C ALA A 189 -3.52 6.11 12.31
N LEU A 190 -4.23 6.25 11.17
CA LEU A 190 -5.17 7.34 10.95
C LEU A 190 -6.36 7.29 11.90
N MET A 191 -6.86 6.12 12.28
CA MET A 191 -7.93 5.98 13.28
C MET A 191 -7.43 6.27 14.71
N LEU A 192 -6.16 5.98 15.01
CA LEU A 192 -5.59 6.14 16.36
C LEU A 192 -5.01 7.53 16.62
N ILE A 193 -4.83 8.36 15.58
CA ILE A 193 -4.20 9.68 15.73
C ILE A 193 -5.00 10.62 16.64
N ASP A 194 -6.32 10.60 16.55
CA ASP A 194 -7.18 11.47 17.35
C ASP A 194 -7.20 11.09 18.83
N PRO A 195 -7.42 9.82 19.22
CA PRO A 195 -7.32 9.44 20.63
C PRO A 195 -5.89 9.62 21.17
N ALA A 196 -4.85 9.36 20.37
CA ALA A 196 -3.46 9.56 20.80
C ALA A 196 -3.13 11.04 21.04
N THR A 197 -3.56 11.94 20.16
CA THR A 197 -3.34 13.38 20.37
C THR A 197 -4.15 13.90 21.55
N TYR A 198 -5.39 13.44 21.73
CA TYR A 198 -6.20 13.80 22.89
C TYR A 198 -5.54 13.44 24.23
N THR A 199 -4.97 12.23 24.36
CA THR A 199 -4.27 11.83 25.59
C THR A 199 -2.99 12.64 25.83
N ILE A 200 -2.23 12.95 24.77
CA ILE A 200 -1.04 13.80 24.87
C ILE A 200 -1.41 15.21 25.37
N TYR A 201 -2.46 15.81 24.80
CA TYR A 201 -2.94 17.13 25.25
C TYR A 201 -3.48 17.08 26.68
N ALA A 202 -4.16 16.01 27.09
CA ALA A 202 -4.65 15.84 28.46
C ALA A 202 -3.48 15.76 29.48
N ILE A 203 -2.42 15.02 29.15
CA ILE A 203 -1.21 14.91 30.00
C ILE A 203 -0.49 16.27 30.09
N GLN A 204 -0.35 16.99 28.97
CA GLN A 204 0.25 18.33 28.97
C GLN A 204 -0.59 19.34 29.77
N GLY A 205 -1.92 19.27 29.68
CA GLY A 205 -2.83 20.12 30.46
C GLY A 205 -2.70 19.91 31.98
N GLN A 206 -2.47 18.67 32.42
CA GLN A 206 -2.21 18.35 33.83
C GLN A 206 -0.82 18.81 34.31
N ALA A 207 0.19 18.77 33.44
CA ALA A 207 1.54 19.26 33.75
C ALA A 207 1.59 20.79 33.93
N VAL A 208 0.76 21.54 33.19
CA VAL A 208 0.67 23.01 33.33
C VAL A 208 -0.14 23.42 34.57
N ALA A 209 -1.18 22.65 34.93
CA ALA A 209 -2.01 22.93 36.11
C ALA A 209 -1.29 22.69 37.46
N THR A 210 -0.20 21.91 37.45
CA THR A 210 0.61 21.60 38.64
C THR A 210 1.82 22.52 38.81
N ALA A 211 2.04 23.49 37.90
CA ALA A 211 3.07 24.50 38.06
C ALA A 211 2.72 25.46 39.22
N PRO A 212 3.61 25.66 40.21
CA PRO A 212 3.32 26.52 41.36
C PRO A 212 3.12 27.97 40.90
N LYS A 213 1.99 28.58 41.28
CA LYS A 213 1.74 30.02 41.07
C LYS A 213 2.80 30.82 41.82
N THR A 214 3.74 31.42 41.09
CA THR A 214 4.73 32.35 41.65
C THR A 214 4.00 33.54 42.28
N GLN A 215 4.14 33.66 43.60
CA GLN A 215 3.58 34.72 44.42
C GLN A 215 4.19 36.06 44.01
N ASN A 216 3.35 37.02 43.64
CA ASN A 216 3.75 38.38 43.23
C ASN A 216 4.32 39.14 44.44
N PRO A 217 5.56 39.65 44.42
CA PRO A 217 6.07 40.47 45.52
C PRO A 217 5.40 41.84 45.52
N ARG A 218 4.80 42.16 46.66
CA ARG A 218 4.20 43.45 47.03
C ARG A 218 5.26 44.55 46.93
N CYS A 219 5.13 45.45 45.95
CA CYS A 219 6.00 46.61 45.79
C CYS A 219 5.54 47.73 46.75
N ASP A 220 6.20 47.82 47.90
CA ASP A 220 6.18 48.97 48.80
C ASP A 220 7.33 49.90 48.39
N SER A 221 7.04 51.06 47.80
CA SER A 221 8.02 52.12 47.71
C SER A 221 7.35 53.48 47.76
N LYS A 222 7.33 54.01 48.97
CA LYS A 222 7.19 55.43 49.26
C LYS A 222 8.36 56.18 48.61
N HIS A 223 8.14 56.81 47.46
CA HIS A 223 8.88 58.04 47.14
C HIS A 223 7.98 59.06 46.44
N LYS A 224 7.68 60.09 47.25
CA LYS A 224 7.03 61.34 46.93
C LYS A 224 7.97 62.14 46.02
N ILE A 225 7.63 62.32 44.76
CA ILE A 225 8.16 63.45 43.97
C ILE A 225 6.96 64.30 43.58
N ILE A 226 6.86 65.44 44.27
CA ILE A 226 5.97 66.55 43.97
C ILE A 226 6.58 67.30 42.79
N PHE A 227 5.83 67.45 41.71
CA PHE A 227 5.95 68.61 40.83
C PHE A 227 4.55 69.11 40.51
N ASN A 228 4.15 70.15 41.23
CA ASN A 228 3.06 71.03 40.83
C ASN A 228 3.56 71.91 39.69
N PHE A 229 2.82 71.94 38.58
CA PHE A 229 2.68 73.16 37.80
C PHE A 229 1.20 73.34 37.47
N GLU A 230 0.68 74.43 38.02
CA GLU A 230 -0.72 74.87 38.01
C GLU A 230 -1.02 75.69 36.75
N THR A 231 -2.31 75.69 36.36
CA THR A 231 -3.02 76.61 35.44
C THR A 231 -2.73 76.45 33.93
N ASP A 232 -3.66 76.59 32.98
CA ASP A 232 -4.98 77.22 33.02
C ASP A 232 -5.85 76.70 31.84
N SER A 233 -7.04 76.21 32.16
CA SER A 233 -8.34 76.70 31.65
C SER A 233 -8.50 77.15 30.18
N ARG A 234 -9.37 76.43 29.45
CA ARG A 234 -10.46 76.89 28.55
C ARG A 234 -10.78 75.79 27.53
N ASN A 235 -12.00 75.53 27.05
CA ASN A 235 -13.38 75.91 27.33
C ASN A 235 -14.23 75.15 26.28
N LYS A 236 -15.46 74.77 26.64
CA LYS A 236 -16.61 74.45 25.75
C LYS A 236 -16.68 73.14 24.94
N ARG A 237 -17.43 72.19 25.53
CA ARG A 237 -18.51 71.38 24.90
C ARG A 237 -19.64 72.28 24.32
N PRO A 238 -20.79 71.75 23.82
CA PRO A 238 -21.11 70.64 22.90
C PRO A 238 -22.21 71.04 21.85
N LYS A 239 -22.71 70.09 21.04
CA LYS A 239 -24.13 69.86 20.57
C LYS A 239 -24.17 69.32 19.11
N ASN A 240 -24.63 68.08 18.87
CA ASN A 240 -26.02 67.56 18.70
C ASN A 240 -26.49 67.50 17.24
N SER A 241 -27.21 66.39 16.94
CA SER A 241 -28.35 66.17 16.01
C SER A 241 -28.06 65.23 14.84
N VAL A 242 -28.53 63.97 14.82
CA VAL A 242 -29.90 63.42 14.59
C VAL A 242 -30.19 63.08 13.11
N GLY A 243 -30.71 61.87 12.90
CA GLY A 243 -31.40 61.35 11.69
C GLY A 243 -30.98 59.89 11.43
N ARG A 244 -31.66 58.80 11.80
CA ARG A 244 -33.06 58.32 11.77
C ARG A 244 -33.57 57.87 10.38
N SER A 245 -33.91 56.57 10.31
CA SER A 245 -34.88 55.89 9.41
C SER A 245 -34.42 55.61 7.97
N LYS A 246 -34.72 54.49 7.28
CA LYS A 246 -35.81 53.47 7.27
C LYS A 246 -35.22 52.16 6.66
N LYS A 247 -35.44 50.93 7.14
CA LYS A 247 -36.56 49.98 6.89
C LYS A 247 -37.27 50.09 5.54
N GLU A 248 -37.03 49.14 4.65
CA GLU A 248 -37.93 48.00 4.32
C GLU A 248 -37.12 46.86 3.73
#